data_AF-A0A2A9F6W9-F1
#
_entry.id   AF-A0A2A9F6W9-F1
#
_cell.length_a   1.000
_cell.length_b   1.000
_cell.length_c   1.000
_cell.angle_alpha   90.00
_cell.angle_beta   90.00
_cell.angle_gamma   90.00
#
_symmetry.space_group_name_H-M   'P 1'
#
loop_
_entity.id
_entity.type
_entity.pdbx_description
1 polymer ?
#
loop_
_entity_poly.entity_id
_entity_poly.type
_entity_poly.pdbx_seq_one_letter_code
_entity_poly.pdbx_strand_id
1 'polypeptide(L)'
;MLSRRNATVVAAVAAAVAWIVTITVLVAHEDNPGAPSAPELREQLTTALSGRDADALAGLLDVPGSGAADLAGDYVRVLGDDQVRDLTVRLVPDEHAPTTAVVSGAGRSGARFTYPLAVTSAKGRWTVSFVPPLP
;
A
#
# COMPACT_ATOMS: atom_id res chain seq x y z
N MET A 1 1.98 -46.39 -26.80
CA MET A 1 1.67 -45.31 -27.76
C MET A 1 0.58 -44.45 -27.16
N LEU A 2 0.88 -43.23 -26.70
CA LEU A 2 -0.21 -42.31 -26.31
C LEU A 2 -1.00 -41.97 -27.58
N SER A 3 -2.29 -42.30 -27.59
CA SER A 3 -3.19 -41.80 -28.63
C SER A 3 -3.15 -40.28 -28.64
N ARG A 4 -3.27 -39.65 -29.82
CA ARG A 4 -3.20 -38.17 -29.98
C ARG A 4 -4.12 -37.45 -28.98
N ARG A 5 -5.30 -38.01 -28.68
CA ARG A 5 -6.21 -37.50 -27.65
C ARG A 5 -5.61 -37.48 -26.25
N ASN A 6 -4.90 -38.54 -25.84
CA ASN A 6 -4.30 -38.62 -24.51
C ASN A 6 -3.15 -37.61 -24.37
N ALA A 7 -2.38 -37.38 -25.45
CA ALA A 7 -1.33 -36.36 -25.45
C ALA A 7 -1.90 -34.94 -25.28
N THR A 8 -3.01 -34.62 -25.96
CA THR A 8 -3.69 -33.32 -25.81
C THR A 8 -4.25 -33.13 -24.40
N VAL A 9 -4.85 -34.16 -23.82
CA VAL A 9 -5.38 -34.10 -22.44
C VAL A 9 -4.25 -33.89 -21.43
N VAL A 10 -3.13 -34.62 -21.57
CA VAL A 10 -1.97 -34.44 -20.69
C VAL A 10 -1.39 -33.03 -20.78
N ALA A 11 -1.26 -32.49 -22.00
CA ALA A 11 -0.77 -31.13 -22.19
C ALA A 11 -1.71 -30.08 -21.59
N ALA A 12 -3.03 -30.26 -21.76
CA ALA A 12 -4.03 -29.36 -21.17
C ALA A 12 -4.01 -29.40 -19.64
N VAL A 13 -3.90 -30.59 -19.05
CA VAL A 13 -3.79 -30.75 -17.58
C VAL A 13 -2.49 -30.13 -17.06
N ALA A 14 -1.36 -30.35 -17.74
CA ALA A 14 -0.09 -29.75 -17.35
C ALA A 14 -0.14 -28.21 -17.40
N ALA A 15 -0.74 -27.64 -18.44
CA ALA A 15 -0.93 -26.19 -18.56
C ALA A 15 -1.83 -25.65 -17.44
N ALA A 16 -2.92 -26.33 -17.12
CA ALA A 16 -3.81 -25.94 -16.02
C ALA A 16 -3.10 -25.99 -14.66
N VAL A 17 -2.33 -27.04 -14.39
CA VAL A 17 -1.54 -27.16 -13.15
C VAL A 17 -0.48 -26.06 -13.06
N ALA A 18 0.25 -25.80 -14.15
CA ALA A 18 1.24 -24.73 -14.19
C ALA A 18 0.62 -23.35 -13.92
N TRP A 19 -0.56 -23.09 -14.49
CA TRP A 19 -1.29 -21.85 -14.25
C TRP A 19 -1.76 -21.72 -12.79
N ILE A 20 -2.29 -22.78 -12.20
CA ILE A 20 -2.68 -22.80 -10.77
C ILE A 20 -1.47 -22.54 -9.87
N VAL A 21 -0.34 -23.22 -10.11
CA VAL A 21 0.89 -23.01 -9.35
C VAL A 21 1.37 -21.56 -9.48
N THR A 22 1.30 -20.99 -10.69
CA THR A 22 1.66 -19.59 -10.92
C THR A 22 0.79 -18.63 -10.10
N ILE A 23 -0.53 -18.81 -10.12
CA ILE A 23 -1.45 -17.99 -9.30
C ILE A 23 -1.17 -18.18 -7.82
N THR A 24 -0.96 -19.43 -7.38
CA THR A 24 -0.69 -19.73 -5.96
C THR A 24 0.59 -19.04 -5.50
N VAL A 25 1.63 -19.03 -6.33
CA VAL A 25 2.89 -18.33 -6.05
C VAL A 25 2.67 -16.82 -6.02
N LEU A 26 1.94 -16.25 -6.98
CA LEU A 26 1.61 -14.82 -6.99
C LEU A 26 0.85 -14.40 -5.72
N VAL A 27 -0.16 -15.16 -5.33
CA VAL A 27 -0.93 -14.90 -4.09
C VAL A 27 -0.07 -15.09 -2.84
N ALA A 28 0.85 -16.06 -2.84
CA ALA A 28 1.76 -16.28 -1.72
C ALA A 28 2.87 -15.21 -1.61
N HIS A 29 3.15 -14.48 -2.69
CA HIS A 29 4.09 -13.35 -2.76
C HIS A 29 3.40 -12.00 -2.67
N GLU A 30 2.09 -11.95 -2.41
CA GLU A 30 1.44 -10.71 -2.03
C GLU A 30 1.99 -10.32 -0.65
N ASP A 31 3.05 -9.52 -0.66
CA ASP A 31 3.76 -9.05 0.53
C ASP A 31 2.74 -8.53 1.53
N ASN A 32 2.80 -9.00 2.77
CA ASN A 32 1.88 -8.53 3.80
C ASN A 32 2.00 -7.00 3.90
N PRO A 33 0.91 -6.25 3.68
CA PRO A 33 0.97 -4.80 3.65
C PRO A 33 1.43 -4.25 5.01
N GLY A 34 2.10 -3.10 4.95
CA GLY A 34 2.62 -2.36 6.09
C GLY A 34 4.12 -2.49 6.30
N ALA A 35 4.68 -1.58 7.09
CA ALA A 35 6.09 -1.58 7.46
C ALA A 35 6.36 -2.57 8.62
N PRO A 36 7.59 -3.07 8.78
CA PRO A 36 7.92 -4.02 9.85
C PRO A 36 8.05 -3.35 11.24
N SER A 37 8.13 -2.03 11.31
CA SER A 37 8.16 -1.27 12.56
C SER A 37 7.50 0.11 12.40
N ALA A 38 7.08 0.72 13.52
CA ALA A 38 6.50 2.06 13.50
C ALA A 38 7.48 3.15 12.97
N PRO A 39 8.76 3.19 13.38
CA PRO A 39 9.73 4.13 12.78
C PRO A 39 9.90 3.94 11.26
N GLU A 40 9.92 2.70 10.79
CA GLU A 40 9.98 2.41 9.35
C GLU A 40 8.69 2.80 8.64
N LEU A 41 7.52 2.66 9.27
CA LEU A 41 6.26 3.17 8.72
C LEU A 41 6.38 4.67 8.45
N ARG A 42 6.91 5.45 9.40
CA ARG A 42 7.10 6.90 9.24
C ARG A 42 8.00 7.21 8.05
N GLU A 43 9.13 6.52 7.94
CA GLU A 43 10.11 6.75 6.87
C GLU A 43 9.58 6.35 5.50
N GLN A 44 9.00 5.15 5.38
CA GLN A 44 8.42 4.66 4.13
C GLN A 44 7.23 5.53 3.70
N LEU A 45 6.35 5.93 4.63
CA LEU A 45 5.23 6.82 4.33
C LEU A 45 5.70 8.20 3.89
N THR A 46 6.70 8.78 4.58
CA THR A 46 7.26 10.08 4.18
C THR A 46 7.87 10.01 2.77
N THR A 47 8.59 8.92 2.50
CA THR A 47 9.25 8.68 1.20
C THR A 47 8.23 8.49 0.09
N ALA A 48 7.21 7.65 0.30
CA ALA A 48 6.16 7.39 -0.68
C ALA A 48 5.38 8.68 -1.02
N LEU A 49 4.99 9.46 -0.01
CA LEU A 49 4.28 10.72 -0.22
C LEU A 49 5.15 11.78 -0.91
N SER A 50 6.41 11.93 -0.50
CA SER A 50 7.33 12.93 -1.07
C SER A 50 7.75 12.57 -2.50
N GLY A 51 7.95 11.27 -2.76
CA GLY A 51 8.24 10.71 -4.08
C GLY A 51 7.03 10.63 -5.00
N ARG A 52 5.82 10.80 -4.46
CA ARG A 52 4.54 10.54 -5.15
C ARG A 52 4.47 9.12 -5.71
N ASP A 53 5.00 8.18 -4.94
CA ASP A 53 5.07 6.76 -5.29
C ASP A 53 3.78 6.06 -4.85
N ALA A 54 2.90 5.80 -5.82
CA ALA A 54 1.61 5.17 -5.58
C ALA A 54 1.76 3.72 -5.10
N ASP A 55 2.72 2.97 -5.63
CA ASP A 55 2.91 1.56 -5.31
C ASP A 55 3.45 1.41 -3.89
N ALA A 56 4.45 2.22 -3.54
CA ALA A 56 4.98 2.26 -2.18
C ALA A 56 3.92 2.73 -1.16
N LEU A 57 3.08 3.70 -1.53
CA LEU A 57 1.99 4.14 -0.66
C LEU A 57 0.93 3.05 -0.49
N ALA A 58 0.50 2.40 -1.56
CA ALA A 58 -0.49 1.32 -1.53
C ALA A 58 -0.04 0.18 -0.61
N GLY A 59 1.24 -0.16 -0.61
CA GLY A 59 1.83 -1.16 0.28
C GLY A 59 1.77 -0.80 1.78
N LEU A 60 1.43 0.43 2.15
CA LEU A 60 1.28 0.88 3.54
C LEU A 60 -0.18 1.06 3.97
N LEU A 61 -1.13 0.97 3.03
CA LEU A 61 -2.54 1.23 3.32
C LEU A 61 -3.24 -0.01 3.88
N ASP A 62 -3.98 0.20 4.96
CA ASP A 62 -4.94 -0.77 5.50
C ASP A 62 -6.28 -0.62 4.77
N VAL A 63 -6.31 -1.02 3.50
CA VAL A 63 -7.52 -1.01 2.67
C VAL A 63 -7.89 -2.46 2.33
N PRO A 64 -9.10 -2.92 2.69
CA PRO A 64 -9.53 -4.27 2.37
C PRO A 64 -9.73 -4.45 0.85
N GLY A 65 -9.23 -5.56 0.32
CA GLY A 65 -9.36 -5.92 -1.11
C GLY A 65 -8.38 -5.18 -2.01
N SER A 66 -8.72 -5.07 -3.29
CA SER A 66 -7.82 -4.51 -4.33
C SER A 66 -7.84 -2.97 -4.44
N GLY A 67 -8.51 -2.27 -3.52
CA GLY A 67 -8.72 -0.82 -3.61
C GLY A 67 -7.53 0.05 -3.18
N ALA A 68 -6.48 -0.53 -2.59
CA ALA A 68 -5.33 0.22 -2.09
C ALA A 68 -4.56 0.94 -3.20
N ALA A 69 -4.36 0.29 -4.35
CA ALA A 69 -3.63 0.84 -5.48
C ALA A 69 -4.35 2.04 -6.11
N ASP A 70 -5.65 1.92 -6.35
CA ASP A 70 -6.47 3.01 -6.91
C ASP A 70 -6.50 4.22 -5.96
N LEU A 71 -6.71 3.96 -4.66
CA LEU A 71 -6.72 5.03 -3.65
C LEU A 71 -5.37 5.74 -3.55
N ALA A 72 -4.27 4.98 -3.51
CA ALA A 72 -2.93 5.54 -3.47
C ALA A 72 -2.62 6.36 -4.74
N GLY A 73 -3.00 5.84 -5.91
CA GLY A 73 -2.84 6.52 -7.20
C GLY A 73 -3.60 7.84 -7.27
N ASP A 74 -4.85 7.87 -6.81
CA ASP A 74 -5.64 9.09 -6.72
C ASP A 74 -5.00 10.09 -5.75
N TYR A 75 -4.50 9.60 -4.61
CA TYR A 75 -3.89 10.43 -3.58
C TYR A 75 -2.62 11.14 -4.07
N VAL A 76 -1.66 10.39 -4.63
CA VAL A 76 -0.40 10.98 -5.11
C VAL A 76 -0.60 11.89 -6.31
N ARG A 77 -1.64 11.65 -7.13
CA ARG A 77 -2.05 12.54 -8.22
C ARG A 77 -2.49 13.90 -7.68
N VAL A 78 -3.36 13.92 -6.67
CA VAL A 78 -3.80 15.18 -6.02
C VAL A 78 -2.60 15.94 -5.42
N LEU A 79 -1.66 15.24 -4.76
CA LEU A 79 -0.42 15.86 -4.27
C LEU A 79 0.45 16.46 -5.39
N GLY A 80 0.47 15.83 -6.56
CA GLY A 80 1.13 16.33 -7.77
C GLY A 80 0.45 17.56 -8.36
N ASP A 81 -0.87 17.49 -8.53
CA ASP A 81 -1.70 18.53 -9.13
C ASP A 81 -1.70 19.80 -8.28
N ASP A 82 -1.67 19.69 -6.95
CA ASP A 82 -1.53 20.84 -6.04
C ASP A 82 -0.06 21.22 -5.76
N GLN A 83 0.90 20.58 -6.44
CA GLN A 83 2.34 20.84 -6.34
C GLN A 83 2.87 20.80 -4.90
N VAL A 84 2.33 19.90 -4.07
CA VAL A 84 2.67 19.79 -2.65
C VAL A 84 4.17 19.57 -2.45
N ARG A 85 4.74 20.25 -1.46
CA ARG A 85 6.14 20.19 -1.01
C ARG A 85 6.24 20.08 0.51
N ASP A 86 7.45 19.89 0.99
CA ASP A 86 7.81 19.87 2.43
C ASP A 86 6.98 18.88 3.25
N LEU A 87 6.70 17.73 2.65
CA LEU A 87 5.94 16.66 3.29
C LEU A 87 6.73 16.07 4.44
N THR A 88 6.08 16.01 5.60
CA THR A 88 6.61 15.41 6.82
C THR A 88 5.54 14.56 7.48
N VAL A 89 5.98 13.46 8.09
CA VAL A 89 5.11 12.56 8.86
C VAL A 89 5.61 12.52 10.29
N ARG A 90 4.70 12.70 11.23
CA ARG A 90 4.93 12.53 12.66
C ARG A 90 4.02 11.43 13.20
N LEU A 91 4.58 10.54 14.00
CA LEU A 91 3.84 9.52 14.72
C LEU A 91 3.46 10.03 16.11
N VAL A 92 2.21 9.80 16.51
CA VAL A 92 1.66 10.22 17.81
C VAL A 92 0.78 9.11 18.41
N PRO A 93 0.67 9.02 19.74
CA PRO A 93 1.32 9.86 20.75
C PRO A 93 2.81 9.56 20.94
N ASP A 94 3.28 8.39 20.50
CA ASP A 94 4.65 7.88 20.69
C ASP A 94 5.16 7.24 19.39
N GLU A 95 6.48 7.26 19.15
CA GLU A 95 7.08 6.73 17.92
C GLU A 95 7.17 5.20 17.86
N HIS A 96 7.08 4.52 19.01
CA HIS A 96 7.12 3.05 19.11
C HIS A 96 5.72 2.43 19.20
N ALA A 97 4.75 3.17 19.73
CA ALA A 97 3.36 2.74 19.82
C ALA A 97 2.36 3.81 19.33
N PRO A 98 2.45 4.25 18.06
CA PRO A 98 1.54 5.25 17.52
C PRO A 98 0.14 4.72 17.29
N THR A 99 -0.83 5.62 17.43
CA THR A 99 -2.22 5.42 16.98
C THR A 99 -2.56 6.31 15.79
N THR A 100 -1.72 7.29 15.49
CA THR A 100 -1.98 8.28 14.44
C THR A 100 -0.67 8.71 13.77
N ALA A 101 -0.71 8.84 12.45
CA ALA A 101 0.33 9.46 11.64
C ALA A 101 -0.19 10.82 11.17
N VAL A 102 0.43 11.88 11.66
CA VAL A 102 0.09 13.26 11.29
C VAL A 102 0.97 13.65 10.11
N VAL A 103 0.35 13.80 8.95
CA VAL A 103 1.03 14.28 7.74
C VAL A 103 0.88 15.78 7.65
N SER A 104 1.97 16.48 7.36
CA SER A 104 1.97 17.93 7.13
C SER A 104 2.74 18.27 5.87
N GLY A 105 2.36 19.35 5.20
CA GLY A 105 3.05 19.84 4.00
C GLY A 105 2.59 21.24 3.61
N ALA A 106 3.06 21.71 2.45
CA ALA A 106 2.66 22.98 1.86
C ALA A 106 2.16 22.78 0.43
N GLY A 107 0.99 23.32 0.10
CA GLY A 107 0.42 23.31 -1.26
C GLY A 107 1.00 24.42 -2.15
N ARG A 108 0.51 24.54 -3.39
CA ARG A 108 0.99 25.52 -4.39
C ARG A 108 1.02 26.96 -3.88
N SER A 109 0.05 27.36 -3.07
CA SER A 109 -0.05 28.72 -2.51
C SER A 109 0.92 28.99 -1.36
N GLY A 110 1.70 27.99 -0.94
CA GLY A 110 2.51 28.02 0.28
C GLY A 110 1.68 27.84 1.56
N ALA A 111 0.36 27.69 1.45
CA ALA A 111 -0.50 27.38 2.59
C ALA A 111 -0.11 26.02 3.17
N ARG A 112 0.11 25.98 4.48
CA ARG A 112 0.38 24.74 5.19
C ARG A 112 -0.91 23.98 5.41
N PHE A 113 -0.85 22.66 5.27
CA PHE A 113 -1.90 21.76 5.65
C PHE A 113 -1.36 20.69 6.59
N THR A 114 -2.26 20.12 7.37
CA THR A 114 -2.00 18.96 8.22
C THR A 114 -3.25 18.08 8.22
N TYR A 115 -3.08 16.77 8.14
CA TYR A 115 -4.17 15.81 8.30
C TYR A 115 -3.70 14.55 9.06
N PRO A 116 -4.58 13.94 9.85
CA PRO A 116 -4.29 12.67 10.53
C PRO A 116 -4.63 11.47 9.65
N LEU A 117 -3.84 10.40 9.79
CA LEU A 117 -4.15 9.04 9.35
C LEU A 117 -4.16 8.14 10.58
N ALA A 118 -5.09 7.20 10.66
CA ALA A 118 -5.05 6.20 11.72
C ALA A 118 -3.88 5.25 11.46
N VAL A 119 -3.15 4.91 12.51
CA VAL A 119 -2.11 3.88 12.47
C VAL A 119 -2.67 2.61 13.08
N THR A 120 -2.54 1.50 12.37
CA THR A 120 -2.96 0.18 12.82
C THR A 120 -1.76 -0.77 12.76
N SER A 121 -1.76 -1.77 13.64
CA SER A 121 -0.76 -2.85 13.59
C SER A 121 -1.48 -4.19 13.51
N ALA A 122 -1.27 -4.95 12.44
CA ALA A 122 -1.84 -6.27 12.25
C ALA A 122 -0.74 -7.25 11.85
N LYS A 123 -0.71 -8.43 12.49
CA LYS A 123 0.27 -9.50 12.20
C LYS A 123 1.75 -9.03 12.25
N GLY A 124 2.06 -8.05 13.10
CA GLY A 124 3.41 -7.49 13.23
C GLY A 124 3.81 -6.51 12.11
N ARG A 125 2.87 -6.11 11.24
CA ARG A 125 3.05 -5.06 10.24
C ARG A 125 2.27 -3.82 10.64
N TRP A 126 2.82 -2.66 10.31
CA TRP A 126 2.29 -1.35 10.64
C TRP A 126 1.74 -0.69 9.38
N THR A 127 0.49 -0.30 9.43
CA THR A 127 -0.26 0.24 8.29
C THR A 127 -0.94 1.55 8.66
N VAL A 128 -1.38 2.29 7.65
CA VAL A 128 -2.20 3.49 7.84
C VAL A 128 -3.53 3.39 7.11
N SER A 129 -4.56 4.01 7.66
CA SER A 129 -5.84 4.15 6.96
C SER A 129 -6.30 5.59 6.94
N PHE A 130 -6.95 5.96 5.83
CA PHE A 130 -7.69 7.20 5.73
C PHE A 130 -8.99 7.02 6.51
N VAL A 131 -9.06 7.61 7.69
CA VAL A 131 -10.32 7.63 8.45
C VAL A 131 -11.19 8.70 7.80
N PRO A 132 -12.38 8.35 7.25
CA PRO A 132 -13.30 9.36 6.77
C PRO A 132 -13.70 10.27 7.94
N PRO A 133 -13.82 11.59 7.73
CA PRO A 133 -14.28 12.47 8.79
C PRO A 133 -15.70 12.05 9.20
N LEU A 134 -15.84 11.59 10.44
CA LEU A 134 -17.15 11.30 11.03
C LEU A 134 -17.75 12.63 11.54
N PRO A 135 -18.97 13.00 11.14
CA PRO A 135 -19.68 14.14 11.71
C PRO A 135 -20.11 13.89 13.17
#